data_AF-A0AA96S930-F1
#
_entry.id   AF-A0AA96S930-F1
#
_cell.length_a   1.000
_cell.length_b   1.000
_cell.length_c   1.000
_cell.angle_alpha   90.00
_cell.angle_beta   90.00
_cell.angle_gamma   90.00
#
_symmetry.space_group_name_H-M   'P 1'
#
loop_
_entity.id
_entity.type
_entity.pdbx_description
1 polymer ?
#
loop_
_entity_poly.entity_id
_entity_poly.type
_entity_poly.pdbx_seq_one_letter_code
_entity_poly.pdbx_strand_id
1 'polypeptide(L)'
;MSYLEQFARNKRRKEPSTVLTARLPDSLYGDFKERCDELGLSISEAIYLLVEREITADQKAAKETAAYISEHIQNGEEAATNTKPIIKHTAKIKMNTKRFTMKQWKVDGELPCPICSSWTNAKSFSRHAKKHHMTTQTIFTNQEYIEKANEMVEQRKAK
;
A
#
# COMPACT_ATOMS: atom_id res chain seq x y z
N MET A 1 -29.83 26.39 34.85
CA MET A 1 -29.41 26.64 33.46
C MET A 1 -29.99 27.99 33.05
N SER A 2 -29.14 28.98 32.82
CA SER A 2 -29.49 30.33 32.36
C SER A 2 -29.85 30.34 30.87
N TYR A 3 -30.69 31.29 30.44
CA TYR A 3 -31.12 31.46 29.03
C TYR A 3 -29.93 31.64 28.06
N LEU A 4 -28.78 32.13 28.53
CA LEU A 4 -27.59 32.28 27.69
C LEU A 4 -26.75 30.99 27.62
N GLU A 5 -26.90 30.07 28.58
CA GLU A 5 -26.16 28.80 28.62
C GLU A 5 -26.64 27.81 27.56
N GLN A 6 -27.86 27.95 27.02
CA GLN A 6 -28.36 27.11 25.93
C GLN A 6 -27.72 27.43 24.56
N PHE A 7 -27.18 28.64 24.41
CA PHE A 7 -26.43 29.08 23.24
C PHE A 7 -24.92 28.94 23.44
N ALA A 8 -24.48 28.50 24.62
CA ALA A 8 -23.08 28.23 24.86
C ALA A 8 -22.61 27.13 23.91
N ARG A 9 -21.62 27.47 23.07
CA ARG A 9 -21.01 26.58 22.08
C ARG A 9 -20.75 25.22 22.71
N ASN A 10 -21.47 24.21 22.24
CA ASN A 10 -21.42 22.87 22.80
C ASN A 10 -20.07 22.23 22.47
N LYS A 11 -19.07 22.44 23.35
CA LYS A 11 -17.69 21.93 23.19
C LYS A 11 -17.61 20.40 23.11
N ARG A 12 -18.71 19.69 23.41
CA ARG A 12 -18.78 18.23 23.57
C ARG A 12 -19.00 17.42 22.29
N ARG A 13 -19.05 18.03 21.10
CA ARG A 13 -19.47 17.33 19.87
C ARG A 13 -18.50 17.34 18.68
N LYS A 14 -17.27 17.82 18.84
CA LYS A 14 -16.25 17.64 17.80
C LYS A 14 -15.28 16.55 18.23
N GLU A 15 -15.20 15.50 17.42
CA GLU A 15 -14.14 14.51 17.53
C GLU A 15 -12.79 15.25 17.49
N PRO A 16 -11.84 14.91 18.39
CA PRO A 16 -10.54 15.58 18.40
C PRO A 16 -9.84 15.37 17.07
N SER A 17 -9.37 16.46 16.46
CA SER A 17 -8.57 16.39 15.24
C SER A 17 -7.10 16.17 15.58
N THR A 18 -6.43 15.37 14.76
CA THR A 18 -4.99 15.11 14.87
C THR A 18 -4.25 15.82 13.74
N VAL A 19 -3.06 16.35 14.01
CA VAL A 19 -2.23 17.02 12.99
C VAL A 19 -1.51 15.98 12.14
N LEU A 20 -1.71 16.04 10.83
CA LEU A 20 -0.99 15.24 9.84
C LEU A 20 0.10 16.09 9.19
N THR A 21 1.35 15.66 9.26
CA THR A 21 2.47 16.29 8.55
C THR A 21 2.87 15.43 7.35
N ALA A 22 2.84 16.01 6.14
CA ALA A 22 3.26 15.35 4.91
C ALA A 22 4.32 16.20 4.19
N ARG A 23 5.26 15.55 3.51
CA ARG A 23 6.25 16.22 2.65
C ARG A 23 5.78 16.12 1.20
N LEU A 24 5.57 17.25 0.56
CA LEU A 24 5.21 17.35 -0.85
C LEU A 24 6.27 18.19 -1.57
N PRO A 25 6.59 17.87 -2.84
CA PRO A 25 7.34 18.79 -3.69
C PRO A 25 6.61 20.13 -3.81
N ASP A 26 7.35 21.24 -3.86
CA ASP A 26 6.77 22.59 -3.89
C ASP A 26 5.85 22.81 -5.11
N SER A 27 6.22 22.26 -6.27
CA SER A 27 5.38 22.33 -7.48
C SER A 27 4.02 21.66 -7.27
N LEU A 28 4.01 20.47 -6.68
CA LEU A 28 2.79 19.70 -6.42
C LEU A 28 1.91 20.40 -5.38
N TYR A 29 2.51 21.00 -4.36
CA TYR A 29 1.77 21.79 -3.37
C TYR A 29 1.15 23.04 -4.00
N GLY A 30 1.88 23.72 -4.89
CA GLY A 30 1.38 24.87 -5.65
C GLY A 30 0.13 24.51 -6.45
N ASP A 31 0.22 23.49 -7.30
CA ASP A 31 -0.90 23.03 -8.13
C ASP A 31 -2.10 22.60 -7.29
N PHE A 32 -1.85 21.89 -6.17
CA PHE A 32 -2.90 21.45 -5.27
C PHE A 32 -3.59 22.61 -4.56
N LYS A 33 -2.83 23.61 -4.14
CA LYS A 33 -3.35 24.80 -3.48
C LYS A 33 -4.22 25.63 -4.43
N GLU A 34 -3.73 25.88 -5.64
CA GLU A 34 -4.51 26.60 -6.67
C GLU A 34 -5.85 25.93 -6.91
N ARG A 35 -5.85 24.60 -7.06
CA ARG A 35 -7.08 23.83 -7.22
C ARG A 35 -8.02 23.90 -6.00
N CYS A 36 -7.48 23.96 -4.79
CA CYS A 36 -8.30 24.15 -3.58
C CYS A 36 -8.93 25.54 -3.57
N ASP A 37 -8.16 26.57 -3.94
CA ASP A 37 -8.62 27.96 -4.01
C ASP A 37 -9.74 28.12 -5.07
N GLU A 38 -9.59 27.50 -6.25
CA GLU A 38 -10.63 27.45 -7.29
C GLU A 38 -11.95 26.81 -6.82
N LEU A 39 -11.85 25.80 -5.95
CA LEU A 39 -12.99 25.06 -5.42
C LEU A 39 -13.57 25.70 -4.13
N GLY A 40 -12.94 26.77 -3.62
CA GLY A 40 -13.33 27.41 -2.36
C GLY A 40 -13.14 26.51 -1.14
N LEU A 41 -12.20 25.58 -1.19
CA LEU A 41 -11.90 24.63 -0.11
C LEU A 41 -10.65 25.05 0.64
N SER A 42 -10.65 24.91 1.97
CA SER A 42 -9.38 24.94 2.70
C SER A 42 -8.57 23.67 2.41
N ILE A 43 -7.24 23.78 2.49
CA ILE A 43 -6.34 22.63 2.32
C ILE A 43 -6.70 21.48 3.26
N SER A 44 -7.08 21.79 4.51
CA SER A 44 -7.48 20.78 5.49
C SER A 44 -8.78 20.08 5.12
N GLU A 45 -9.77 20.79 4.58
CA GLU A 45 -11.03 20.20 4.10
C GLU A 45 -10.78 19.33 2.86
N ALA A 46 -9.98 19.81 1.91
CA ALA A 46 -9.63 19.03 0.73
C ALA A 46 -8.92 17.72 1.11
N ILE A 47 -7.95 17.78 2.03
CA ILE A 47 -7.28 16.57 2.55
C ILE A 47 -8.27 15.65 3.28
N TYR A 48 -9.13 16.20 4.13
CA TYR A 48 -10.16 15.42 4.82
C TYR A 48 -11.05 14.64 3.83
N LEU A 49 -11.57 15.33 2.80
CA LEU A 49 -12.43 14.72 1.78
C LEU A 49 -11.70 13.65 0.96
N LEU A 50 -10.42 13.87 0.64
CA LEU A 50 -9.61 12.88 -0.07
C LEU A 50 -9.38 11.63 0.79
N VAL A 51 -9.05 11.80 2.07
CA VAL A 51 -8.87 10.68 3.01
C VAL A 51 -10.18 9.93 3.22
N GLU A 52 -11.30 10.63 3.42
CA GLU A 52 -12.62 10.03 3.55
C GLU A 52 -13.01 9.26 2.29
N ARG A 53 -12.77 9.83 1.11
CA ARG A 53 -13.04 9.18 -0.18
C ARG A 53 -12.22 7.91 -0.35
N GLU A 54 -10.93 7.94 -0.02
CA GLU A 54 -10.05 6.77 -0.15
C GLU A 54 -10.54 5.62 0.76
N ILE A 55 -10.87 5.92 2.01
CA ILE A 55 -11.35 4.92 2.97
C ILE A 55 -12.73 4.36 2.56
N THR A 56 -13.62 5.22 2.08
CA THR A 56 -15.00 4.83 1.74
C THR A 56 -15.12 4.15 0.39
N ALA A 57 -14.23 4.42 -0.57
CA ALA A 57 -14.19 3.74 -1.85
C ALA A 57 -13.96 2.23 -1.68
N ASP A 58 -13.04 1.83 -0.80
CA ASP A 58 -12.78 0.43 -0.46
C ASP A 58 -13.98 -0.25 0.21
N GLN A 59 -14.73 0.49 1.04
CA GLN A 59 -15.90 -0.03 1.74
C GLN A 59 -17.14 -0.18 0.86
N LYS A 60 -17.35 0.71 -0.12
CA LYS A 60 -18.48 0.61 -1.06
C LYS A 60 -18.32 -0.57 -2.02
N ALA A 61 -17.11 -0.80 -2.55
CA ALA A 61 -16.82 -1.97 -3.38
C ALA A 61 -17.07 -3.30 -2.62
N ALA A 62 -16.78 -3.34 -1.32
CA ALA A 62 -17.04 -4.50 -0.47
C ALA A 62 -18.52 -4.66 -0.07
N LYS A 63 -19.26 -3.55 0.11
CA LYS A 63 -20.68 -3.58 0.49
C LYS A 63 -21.61 -3.88 -0.69
N GLU A 64 -21.32 -3.36 -1.88
CA GLU A 64 -22.10 -3.66 -3.10
C GLU A 64 -21.99 -5.13 -3.50
N THR A 65 -20.82 -5.75 -3.31
CA THR A 65 -20.65 -7.20 -3.51
C THR A 65 -21.36 -8.04 -2.45
N ALA A 66 -21.38 -7.61 -1.18
CA ALA A 66 -22.11 -8.30 -0.12
C ALA A 66 -23.64 -8.16 -0.23
N ALA A 67 -24.15 -7.00 -0.65
CA ALA A 67 -25.58 -6.75 -0.84
C ALA A 67 -26.16 -7.58 -2.00
N TYR A 68 -25.43 -7.66 -3.13
CA TYR A 68 -25.80 -8.51 -4.27
C TYR A 68 -25.85 -10.01 -3.92
N ILE A 69 -24.94 -10.48 -3.05
CA ILE A 69 -24.94 -11.86 -2.57
C ILE A 69 -26.10 -12.11 -1.59
N SER A 70 -26.44 -11.14 -0.75
CA SER A 70 -27.53 -11.28 0.24
C SER A 70 -28.92 -11.31 -0.40
N GLU A 71 -29.16 -10.55 -1.48
CA GLU A 71 -30.45 -10.59 -2.21
C GLU A 71 -30.64 -11.92 -2.95
N HIS A 72 -29.56 -12.52 -3.46
CA HIS A 72 -29.63 -13.80 -4.18
C HIS A 72 -29.70 -15.05 -3.29
N ILE A 73 -29.43 -14.94 -1.99
CA ILE A 73 -29.54 -16.06 -1.04
C ILE A 73 -30.95 -16.14 -0.43
N GLN A 74 -31.75 -15.07 -0.47
CA GLN A 74 -33.08 -15.03 0.15
C GLN A 74 -34.23 -15.52 -0.75
N ASN A 75 -34.04 -15.56 -2.07
CA ASN A 75 -35.01 -16.12 -3.01
C ASN A 75 -34.54 -17.51 -3.46
N GLY A 76 -34.77 -18.50 -2.59
CA GLY A 76 -34.62 -19.90 -2.96
C GLY A 76 -35.72 -20.33 -3.92
N GLU A 77 -35.38 -20.53 -5.18
CA GLU A 77 -36.07 -21.48 -6.04
C GLU A 77 -35.03 -22.35 -6.76
N GLU A 78 -35.08 -23.64 -6.42
CA GLU A 78 -34.39 -24.69 -7.15
C GLU A 78 -34.98 -24.79 -8.56
N ALA A 79 -34.21 -24.41 -9.57
CA ALA A 79 -34.50 -24.75 -10.95
C ALA A 79 -33.25 -25.41 -11.56
N ALA A 80 -33.22 -26.73 -11.49
CA ALA A 80 -32.42 -27.54 -12.38
C ALA A 80 -32.94 -27.35 -13.83
N THR A 81 -32.13 -26.81 -14.74
CA THR A 81 -31.71 -27.47 -15.99
C THR A 81 -30.99 -26.52 -16.97
N ASN A 82 -29.83 -27.00 -17.44
CA ASN A 82 -29.20 -26.72 -18.73
C ASN A 82 -28.90 -25.26 -19.12
N THR A 83 -28.04 -24.59 -18.35
CA THR A 83 -27.18 -23.56 -18.93
C THR A 83 -25.74 -24.01 -18.84
N LYS A 84 -25.07 -24.09 -20.00
CA LYS A 84 -23.61 -24.29 -20.06
C LYS A 84 -22.99 -23.29 -19.09
N PRO A 85 -22.04 -23.71 -18.22
CA PRO A 85 -21.42 -22.78 -17.30
C PRO A 85 -20.86 -21.64 -18.13
N ILE A 86 -21.38 -20.43 -17.96
CA ILE A 86 -20.63 -19.23 -18.35
C ILE A 86 -19.49 -19.21 -17.35
N ILE A 87 -18.40 -19.87 -17.73
CA ILE A 87 -17.08 -19.60 -17.19
C ILE A 87 -16.91 -18.11 -17.46
N LYS A 88 -17.19 -17.29 -16.44
CA LYS A 88 -16.79 -15.89 -16.47
C LYS A 88 -15.28 -15.96 -16.65
N HIS A 89 -14.84 -15.72 -17.87
CA HIS A 89 -13.51 -15.23 -18.11
C HIS A 89 -13.48 -13.86 -17.43
N THR A 90 -13.35 -13.85 -16.09
CA THR A 90 -12.45 -12.89 -15.49
C THR A 90 -11.16 -13.16 -16.22
N ALA A 91 -10.87 -12.39 -17.26
CA ALA A 91 -9.51 -12.10 -17.59
C ALA A 91 -8.95 -11.49 -16.31
N LYS A 92 -8.55 -12.36 -15.38
CA LYS A 92 -7.49 -12.08 -14.44
C LYS A 92 -6.39 -11.72 -15.42
N ILE A 93 -6.21 -10.43 -15.65
CA ILE A 93 -4.99 -9.95 -16.23
C ILE A 93 -3.98 -10.47 -15.22
N LYS A 94 -3.41 -11.64 -15.52
CA LYS A 94 -2.25 -12.18 -14.85
C LYS A 94 -1.16 -11.23 -15.29
N MET A 95 -1.16 -10.03 -14.71
CA MET A 95 0.02 -9.22 -14.65
C MET A 95 1.02 -10.16 -14.01
N ASN A 96 1.91 -10.70 -14.83
CA ASN A 96 3.02 -11.51 -14.38
C ASN A 96 3.94 -10.55 -13.63
N THR A 97 3.55 -10.17 -12.42
CA THR A 97 4.38 -9.42 -11.50
C THR A 97 5.48 -10.41 -11.12
N LYS A 98 6.58 -10.35 -11.87
CA LYS A 98 7.81 -11.08 -11.56
C LYS A 98 8.24 -10.63 -10.17
N ARG A 99 7.78 -11.35 -9.13
CA ARG A 99 8.15 -11.09 -7.75
C ARG A 99 9.67 -11.19 -7.69
N PHE A 100 10.33 -10.09 -7.32
CA PHE A 100 11.78 -10.07 -7.16
C PHE A 100 12.20 -11.13 -6.14
N THR A 101 13.02 -12.10 -6.55
CA THR A 101 13.46 -13.21 -5.68
C THR A 101 14.97 -13.17 -5.47
N MET A 102 15.41 -13.21 -4.21
CA MET A 102 16.83 -13.26 -3.85
C MET A 102 17.40 -14.69 -3.75
N LYS A 103 16.74 -15.68 -4.36
CA LYS A 103 17.10 -17.09 -4.21
C LYS A 103 18.51 -17.41 -4.73
N GLN A 104 18.93 -16.74 -5.80
CA GLN A 104 20.21 -17.02 -6.46
C GLN A 104 21.45 -16.59 -5.65
N TRP A 105 21.30 -15.63 -4.74
CA TRP A 105 22.38 -15.15 -3.87
C TRP A 105 22.32 -15.70 -2.45
N LYS A 106 21.32 -16.52 -2.14
CA LYS A 106 21.13 -17.07 -0.79
C LYS A 106 22.02 -18.29 -0.59
N VAL A 107 22.92 -18.21 0.39
CA VAL A 107 23.81 -19.31 0.80
C VAL A 107 23.61 -19.52 2.31
N ASP A 108 23.32 -20.76 2.73
CA ASP A 108 23.11 -21.16 4.14
C ASP A 108 22.06 -20.35 4.93
N GLY A 109 21.07 -19.77 4.27
CA GLY A 109 20.09 -18.90 4.96
C GLY A 109 20.50 -17.44 5.05
N GLU A 110 21.68 -17.08 4.54
CA GLU A 110 22.25 -15.75 4.56
C GLU A 110 22.34 -15.15 3.15
N LEU A 111 22.46 -13.82 3.11
CA LEU A 111 22.62 -13.04 1.89
C LEU A 111 23.87 -12.14 2.03
N PRO A 112 24.64 -11.98 0.95
CA PRO A 112 25.79 -11.08 0.95
C PRO A 112 25.32 -9.62 0.94
N CYS A 113 25.97 -8.78 1.73
CA CYS A 113 25.83 -7.34 1.62
C CYS A 113 27.09 -6.77 0.96
N PRO A 114 27.01 -6.30 -0.30
CA PRO A 114 28.13 -5.68 -1.03
C PRO A 114 28.67 -4.38 -0.42
N ILE A 115 27.89 -3.74 0.45
CA ILE A 115 28.22 -2.46 1.10
C ILE A 115 29.02 -2.70 2.37
N CYS A 116 28.64 -3.72 3.16
CA CYS A 116 29.33 -4.10 4.38
C CYS A 116 30.43 -5.16 4.15
N SER A 117 30.50 -5.74 2.95
CA SER A 117 31.31 -6.94 2.67
C SER A 117 31.07 -8.07 3.67
N SER A 118 29.84 -8.17 4.20
CA SER A 118 29.46 -9.11 5.26
C SER A 118 28.24 -9.93 4.87
N TRP A 119 28.09 -11.08 5.48
CA TRP A 119 26.89 -11.91 5.35
C TRP A 119 25.86 -11.54 6.40
N THR A 120 24.59 -11.49 6.00
CA THR A 120 23.50 -11.18 6.92
C THR A 120 22.33 -12.12 6.70
N ASN A 121 21.60 -12.44 7.77
CA ASN A 121 20.50 -13.39 7.71
C ASN A 121 19.41 -12.91 6.74
N ALA A 122 19.02 -13.77 5.80
CA ALA A 122 18.08 -13.43 4.73
C ALA A 122 16.74 -12.90 5.25
N LYS A 123 16.26 -13.37 6.42
CA LYS A 123 15.02 -12.89 7.05
C LYS A 123 15.13 -11.44 7.52
N SER A 124 16.32 -11.02 7.93
CA SER A 124 16.60 -9.68 8.47
C SER A 124 17.23 -8.72 7.45
N PHE A 125 17.58 -9.23 6.27
CA PHE A 125 18.34 -8.48 5.27
C PHE A 125 17.62 -7.20 4.81
N SER A 126 16.29 -7.21 4.69
CA SER A 126 15.54 -5.98 4.35
C SER A 126 15.72 -4.88 5.39
N ARG A 127 15.79 -5.23 6.68
CA ARG A 127 16.08 -4.27 7.76
C ARG A 127 17.54 -3.80 7.72
N HIS A 128 18.46 -4.68 7.31
CA HIS A 128 19.86 -4.32 7.08
C HIS A 128 20.02 -3.35 5.90
N ALA A 129 19.37 -3.61 4.75
CA ALA A 129 19.41 -2.75 3.57
C ALA A 129 18.93 -1.31 3.88
N LYS A 130 17.91 -1.17 4.73
CA LYS A 130 17.42 0.14 5.21
C LYS A 130 18.46 0.94 5.98
N LYS A 131 19.44 0.30 6.65
CA LYS A 131 20.54 1.02 7.31
C LYS A 131 21.46 1.73 6.32
N HIS A 132 21.51 1.24 5.09
CA HIS A 132 22.26 1.84 3.98
C HIS A 132 21.42 2.79 3.14
N HIS A 133 20.20 3.12 3.58
CA HIS A 133 19.22 3.91 2.81
C HIS A 133 18.85 3.27 1.45
N MET A 134 18.94 1.94 1.34
CA MET A 134 18.64 1.21 0.10
C MET A 134 17.56 0.14 0.31
N THR A 135 16.94 -0.29 -0.79
CA THR A 135 16.08 -1.49 -0.77
C THR A 135 16.87 -2.73 -1.16
N THR A 136 16.39 -3.91 -0.72
CA THR A 136 16.90 -5.20 -1.17
C THR A 136 16.96 -5.33 -2.68
N GLN A 137 15.93 -4.83 -3.37
CA GLN A 137 15.90 -4.88 -4.83
C GLN A 137 17.00 -4.00 -5.42
N THR A 138 17.21 -2.79 -4.89
CA THR A 138 18.25 -1.87 -5.38
C THR A 138 19.66 -2.46 -5.26
N ILE A 139 19.96 -3.13 -4.14
CA ILE A 139 21.27 -3.79 -3.92
C ILE A 139 21.53 -4.88 -4.97
N PHE A 140 20.48 -5.58 -5.40
CA PHE A 140 20.58 -6.70 -6.35
C PHE A 140 20.05 -6.36 -7.75
N THR A 141 19.92 -5.07 -8.06
CA THR A 141 19.57 -4.55 -9.41
C THR A 141 20.68 -3.65 -9.96
N ASN A 142 21.44 -2.97 -9.09
CA ASN A 142 22.59 -2.17 -9.49
C ASN A 142 23.78 -3.07 -9.88
N GLN A 143 24.34 -2.84 -11.07
CA GLN A 143 25.40 -3.65 -11.66
C GLN A 143 26.62 -3.80 -10.73
N GLU A 144 27.12 -2.70 -10.16
CA GLU A 144 28.30 -2.69 -9.28
C GLU A 144 28.11 -3.53 -8.00
N TYR A 145 26.90 -3.52 -7.43
CA TYR A 145 26.60 -4.28 -6.22
C TYR A 145 26.34 -5.75 -6.53
N ILE A 146 25.77 -6.06 -7.69
CA ILE A 146 25.56 -7.44 -8.15
C ILE A 146 26.89 -8.15 -8.35
N GLU A 147 27.87 -7.51 -8.99
CA GLU A 147 29.18 -8.11 -9.25
C GLU A 147 29.88 -8.50 -7.93
N LYS A 148 29.91 -7.58 -6.97
CA LYS A 148 30.44 -7.85 -5.62
C LYS A 148 29.65 -8.93 -4.87
N ALA A 149 28.32 -8.93 -4.99
CA ALA A 149 27.50 -9.97 -4.38
C ALA A 149 27.78 -11.36 -4.98
N ASN A 150 27.99 -11.43 -6.30
CA ASN A 150 28.33 -12.67 -7.00
C ASN A 150 29.71 -13.17 -6.56
N GLU A 151 30.70 -12.29 -6.50
CA GLU A 151 32.05 -12.64 -6.03
C GLU A 151 32.02 -13.23 -4.62
N MET A 152 31.29 -12.60 -3.69
CA MET A 152 31.13 -13.12 -2.33
C MET A 152 30.48 -14.51 -2.32
N VAL A 153 29.46 -14.73 -3.16
CA VAL A 153 28.76 -16.02 -3.28
C VAL A 153 29.69 -17.09 -3.85
N GLU A 154 30.50 -16.77 -4.86
CA GLU A 154 31.49 -17.69 -5.43
C GLU A 154 32.57 -18.07 -4.41
N GLN A 155 33.11 -17.08 -3.67
CA GLN A 155 34.09 -17.34 -2.61
C GLN A 155 33.55 -18.26 -1.51
N ARG A 156 32.24 -18.16 -1.19
CA ARG A 156 31.60 -19.01 -0.17
C ARG A 156 31.24 -20.40 -0.69
N LYS A 157 30.98 -20.54 -2.00
CA LYS A 157 30.75 -21.84 -2.65
C LYS A 157 32.05 -22.59 -2.98
N ALA A 158 33.16 -21.89 -3.12
CA ALA A 158 34.48 -22.45 -3.38
C ALA A 158 35.20 -22.94 -2.11
N LYS A 159 34.67 -22.64 -0.93
CA LYS A 159 35.11 -23.17 0.37
C LYS A 159 34.31 -24.41 0.75
#